data_AF-A0A4R8LPD0-F1
#
_entry.id   AF-A0A4R8LPD0-F1
#
_cell.length_a   1.000
_cell.length_b   1.000
_cell.length_c   1.000
_cell.angle_alpha   90.00
_cell.angle_beta   90.00
_cell.angle_gamma   90.00
#
_symmetry.space_group_name_H-M   'P 1'
#
loop_
_entity.id
_entity.type
_entity.pdbx_description
1 polymer ?
#
loop_
_entity_poly.entity_id
_entity_poly.type
_entity_poly.pdbx_seq_one_letter_code
_entity_poly.pdbx_strand_id
1 'polypeptide(L)' 'MNTTIECTVVGSANTYHWTLVYPDRSDYLMGRLSVLSPAGISLLGARCGQTVVCRPPSGAQIRYVIKAILLQPESRHLAQ' A
#
# COMPACT_ATOMS: atom_id res chain seq x y z
N MET A 1 2.92 8.48 -6.46
CA MET A 1 2.16 7.41 -7.18
C MET A 1 3.15 6.54 -7.93
N ASN A 2 2.88 5.24 -8.09
CA ASN A 2 3.92 4.20 -8.30
C ASN A 2 4.86 4.07 -7.09
N THR A 3 4.26 4.16 -5.91
CA THR A 3 4.95 4.01 -4.62
C THR A 3 4.86 2.55 -4.22
N THR A 4 6.00 1.92 -3.94
CA THR A 4 6.05 0.54 -3.42
C THR A 4 6.25 0.59 -1.92
N ILE A 5 5.42 -0.15 -1.20
CA ILE A 5 5.40 -0.22 0.25
C ILE A 5 5.52 -1.66 0.72
N GLU A 6 6.09 -1.82 1.91
CA GLU A 6 6.00 -3.05 2.69
C GLU A 6 4.99 -2.85 3.82
N CYS A 7 4.03 -3.76 3.93
CA CYS A 7 3.07 -3.75 5.02
C CYS A 7 2.79 -5.15 5.58
N THR A 8 2.46 -5.22 6.87
CA THR A 8 2.14 -6.48 7.56
C THR A 8 0.74 -6.40 8.13
N VAL A 9 -0.02 -7.49 8.05
CA VAL A 9 -1.34 -7.58 8.70
C VAL A 9 -1.17 -7.61 10.22
N VAL A 10 -1.93 -6.78 10.94
CA VAL A 10 -1.90 -6.78 12.42
C VAL A 10 -2.34 -8.13 12.95
N GLY A 11 -1.51 -8.77 13.78
CA GLY A 11 -1.79 -10.08 14.37
C GLY A 11 -1.45 -11.27 13.47
N SER A 12 -0.81 -11.03 12.31
CA SER A 12 -0.28 -12.06 11.41
C SER A 12 1.18 -11.77 11.06
N ALA A 13 1.93 -12.79 10.68
CA ALA A 13 3.28 -12.64 10.13
C ALA A 13 3.25 -12.32 8.61
N ASN A 14 2.06 -12.28 8.00
CA ASN A 14 1.93 -12.04 6.55
C ASN A 14 2.34 -10.62 6.19
N THR A 15 3.42 -10.55 5.40
CA THR A 15 3.97 -9.31 4.85
C THR A 15 3.70 -9.25 3.36
N TYR A 16 3.34 -8.06 2.90
CA TYR A 16 2.99 -7.77 1.51
C TYR A 16 3.89 -6.66 0.98
N HIS A 17 4.35 -6.83 -0.26
CA HIS A 17 4.97 -5.78 -1.04
C HIS A 17 3.99 -5.32 -2.10
N TRP A 18 3.46 -4.12 -1.93
CA TRP A 18 2.45 -3.57 -2.82
C TRP A 18 2.88 -2.27 -3.45
N THR A 19 2.57 -2.12 -4.73
CA THR A 19 2.77 -0.88 -5.46
C THR A 19 1.43 -0.22 -5.74
N LEU A 20 1.26 1.03 -5.30
CA LEU A 20 0.08 1.83 -5.62
C LEU A 20 0.17 2.36 -7.05
N VAL A 21 -0.74 1.91 -7.90
CA VAL A 21 -0.81 2.23 -9.32
C VAL A 21 -2.17 2.80 -9.70
N TYR A 22 -2.28 3.36 -10.91
CA TYR A 22 -3.57 3.73 -11.48
C TYR A 22 -4.39 2.47 -11.88
N PRO A 23 -5.73 2.57 -11.97
CA PRO A 23 -6.61 1.43 -12.19
C PRO A 23 -6.26 0.58 -13.42
N ASP A 24 -5.86 1.22 -14.52
CA ASP A 24 -5.47 0.57 -15.78
C ASP A 24 -4.25 -0.37 -15.64
N ARG A 25 -3.43 -0.19 -14.61
CA ARG A 25 -2.23 -1.00 -14.35
C ARG A 25 -2.36 -1.92 -13.14
N SER A 26 -3.53 -1.99 -12.54
CA SER A 26 -3.75 -2.80 -11.35
C SER A 26 -3.75 -4.29 -11.68
N ASP A 27 -3.02 -5.04 -10.88
CA ASP A 27 -2.88 -6.49 -10.98
C ASP A 27 -2.48 -7.01 -9.60
N TYR A 28 -3.45 -7.59 -8.89
CA TYR A 28 -3.26 -8.06 -7.52
C TYR A 28 -2.23 -9.19 -7.44
N LEU A 29 -2.17 -10.07 -8.45
CA LEU A 29 -1.23 -11.20 -8.48
C LEU A 29 0.21 -10.71 -8.61
N MET A 30 0.42 -9.56 -9.27
CA MET A 30 1.70 -8.87 -9.34
C MET A 30 1.95 -7.89 -8.18
N GLY A 31 1.10 -7.86 -7.15
CA GLY A 31 1.23 -6.92 -6.04
C GLY A 31 0.99 -5.45 -6.43
N ARG A 32 0.24 -5.20 -7.52
CA ARG A 32 -0.11 -3.84 -7.98
C ARG A 32 -1.53 -3.51 -7.58
N LEU A 33 -1.68 -2.61 -6.62
CA LEU A 33 -2.99 -2.17 -6.15
C LEU A 33 -3.43 -0.90 -6.85
N SER A 34 -4.65 -0.88 -7.34
CA SER A 34 -5.28 0.37 -7.78
C SER A 34 -5.37 1.33 -6.60
N VAL A 35 -4.97 2.59 -6.80
CA VAL A 35 -5.16 3.68 -5.84
C VAL A 35 -6.63 3.91 -5.48
N LEU A 36 -7.56 3.50 -6.35
CA LEU A 36 -9.00 3.61 -6.12
C LEU A 36 -9.60 2.36 -5.44
N SER A 37 -8.81 1.31 -5.23
CA SER A 37 -9.26 0.15 -4.45
C SER A 37 -9.37 0.50 -2.97
N PRO A 38 -10.17 -0.22 -2.17
CA PRO A 38 -10.26 0.04 -0.73
C PRO A 38 -8.90 -0.01 -0.03
N ALA A 39 -8.04 -0.96 -0.40
CA ALA A 39 -6.67 -1.02 0.11
C ALA A 39 -5.83 0.17 -0.37
N GLY A 40 -5.92 0.51 -1.66
CA GLY A 40 -5.18 1.64 -2.23
C GLY A 40 -5.49 2.98 -1.58
N ILE A 41 -6.78 3.26 -1.32
CA ILE A 41 -7.23 4.48 -0.64
C ILE A 41 -6.66 4.54 0.78
N SER A 42 -6.73 3.43 1.52
CA SER A 42 -6.19 3.36 2.89
C SER A 42 -4.67 3.55 2.96
N LEU A 43 -3.95 3.22 1.88
CA LEU A 43 -2.49 3.31 1.79
C LEU A 43 -2.01 4.66 1.23
N LEU A 44 -2.87 5.38 0.51
CA LEU A 44 -2.51 6.66 -0.09
C LEU A 44 -2.17 7.69 1.00
N GLY A 45 -0.95 8.21 0.96
CA GLY A 45 -0.45 9.17 1.96
C GLY A 45 -0.06 8.56 3.32
N ALA A 46 -0.14 7.23 3.46
CA ALA A 46 0.30 6.55 4.67
C ALA A 46 1.82 6.65 4.86
N ARG A 47 2.27 6.67 6.12
CA ARG A 47 3.68 6.81 6.51
C ARG A 47 4.22 5.55 7.15
N CYS A 48 5.54 5.35 7.10
CA CYS A 48 6.19 4.26 7.85
C CYS A 48 5.81 4.32 9.33
N GLY A 49 5.51 3.16 9.93
CA GLY A 49 5.05 3.02 11.30
C GLY A 49 3.54 3.24 11.50
N GLN A 50 2.82 3.80 10.52
CA GLN A 50 1.39 4.02 10.61
C GLN A 50 0.62 2.69 10.50
N THR A 51 -0.47 2.56 11.26
CA THR A 51 -1.47 1.50 11.03
C THR A 51 -2.61 2.07 10.22
N VAL A 52 -2.93 1.42 9.09
CA VAL A 52 -4.05 1.78 8.24
C VAL A 52 -5.15 0.74 8.32
N VAL A 53 -6.37 1.19 8.05
CA VAL A 53 -7.57 0.37 8.06
C VAL A 53 -8.09 0.22 6.64
N CYS A 54 -8.10 -0.99 6.11
CA CYS A 54 -8.77 -1.33 4.87
C CYS A 54 -10.13 -1.97 5.15
N ARG A 55 -11.15 -1.55 4.41
CA ARG A 55 -12.50 -2.13 4.44
C ARG A 55 -12.84 -2.68 3.06
N PRO A 56 -12.52 -3.95 2.77
CA PRO A 56 -12.88 -4.59 1.51
C PRO A 56 -14.41 -4.74 1.38
N PRO A 57 -14.93 -4.97 0.15
CA PRO A 57 -16.37 -5.18 -0.06
C PRO A 57 -16.94 -6.39 0.68
N SER A 58 -16.09 -7.35 1.08
CA SER A 58 -16.47 -8.49 1.92
C SER A 58 -16.83 -8.11 3.36
N GLY A 59 -16.64 -6.84 3.76
CA GLY A 59 -17.09 -6.28 5.03
C GLY A 59 -16.11 -6.44 6.21
N ALA A 60 -15.26 -7.46 6.19
CA ALA A 60 -14.29 -7.69 7.27
C ALA A 60 -13.14 -6.67 7.22
N GLN A 61 -13.01 -5.86 8.27
CA GLN A 61 -11.94 -4.86 8.38
C GLN A 61 -10.57 -5.53 8.52
N ILE A 62 -9.60 -5.10 7.71
CA ILE A 62 -8.21 -5.56 7.79
C ILE A 62 -7.33 -4.38 8.21
N ARG A 63 -6.46 -4.59 9.20
CA ARG A 63 -5.47 -3.59 9.63
C ARG A 63 -4.10 -3.95 9.12
N TYR A 64 -3.41 -2.98 8.51
CA TYR A 64 -2.04 -3.13 8.02
C TYR A 64 -1.13 -2.13 8.74
N VAL A 65 0.05 -2.59 9.16
CA VAL A 65 1.13 -1.71 9.63
C VAL A 65 2.06 -1.45 8.47
N ILE A 66 2.32 -0.19 8.14
CA ILE A 66 3.31 0.19 7.14
C ILE A 66 4.70 -0.01 7.74
N LYS A 67 5.46 -0.97 7.22
CA LYS A 67 6.81 -1.27 7.70
C LYS A 67 7.84 -0.36 7.05
N ALA A 68 7.75 -0.22 5.74
CA ALA A 68 8.67 0.61 4.96
C ALA A 68 8.01 1.16 3.70
N ILE A 69 8.52 2.30 3.22
CA ILE A 69 8.29 2.80 1.86
C ILE A 69 9.55 2.43 1.07
N LEU A 70 9.44 1.42 0.21
CA LEU A 70 10.57 0.83 -0.51
C LEU A 70 10.95 1.66 -1.74
N LEU A 71 9.96 2.24 -2.42
CA LEU A 71 10.16 3.11 -3.57
C LEU A 71 9.14 4.24 -3.55
N GLN A 72 9.63 5.46 -3.69
CA GLN A 72 8.78 6.65 -3.83
C GLN A 72 9.42 7.58 -4.89
N PRO A 73 8.86 7.64 -6.12
CA PRO A 73 9.48 8.36 -7.24
C PRO A 73 9.76 9.83 -6.92
N GLU A 74 8.87 10.49 -6.19
CA GLU A 74 8.98 11.89 -5.80
C GLU A 74 10.16 12.16 -4.86
N SER A 75 10.56 11.20 -4.01
CA SER A 75 11.73 11.34 -3.14
C SER A 75 13.05 11.33 -3.92
N ARG A 76 13.04 10.86 -5.17
CA ARG A 76 14.23 10.90 -6.05
C ARG A 76 14.53 12.30 -6.61
N HIS A 77 13.63 13.28 -6.44
CA HIS A 77 13.85 14.64 -6.94
C HIS A 77 14.67 15.55 -6.02
N LEU A 78 15.00 15.12 -4.79
CA LEU A 78 15.75 15.91 -3.81
C LEU A 78 17.27 15.67 -3.81
N ALA A 79 17.80 14.94 -4.80
CA ALA A 79 19.22 14.71 -4.97
C ALA A 79 19.70 15.34 -6.30
N GLN A 80 19.68 16.67 -6.37
CA GLN A 80 20.39 17.48 -7.37
C GLN A 80 20.92 18.74 -6.69
#